data_AF-A0A6G0YGR3-F1
#
_entry.id   AF-A0A6G0YGR3-F1
#
_cell.length_a   1.000
_cell.length_b   1.000
_cell.length_c   1.000
_cell.angle_alpha   90.00
_cell.angle_beta   90.00
_cell.angle_gamma   90.00
#
_symmetry.space_group_name_H-M   'P 1'
#
loop_
_entity.id
_entity.type
_entity.pdbx_description
1 polymer ?
#
loop_
_entity_poly.entity_id
_entity_poly.type
_entity_poly.pdbx_seq_one_letter_code
_entity_poly.pdbx_strand_id
1 'polypeptide(L)'
;MIFVLIVVGLMLAANAANAEEIHNYRMCRNTRCEVYDVFIDPCPEALDNKPCELPQGINASIIFKYKPKFGSETPQTRLYAETLLMDLPFMDMDPNACLYTACPMLMNVEQNWLYNLFISTDYPKNSYTVKLKFWDNGPKADRKDECCFKFDMKIV
;
A
#
# COMPACT_ATOMS: atom_id res chain seq x y z
N MET A 1 -6.03 -42.76 39.71
CA MET A 1 -6.46 -41.57 38.94
C MET A 1 -5.29 -41.05 38.10
N ILE A 2 -4.99 -41.67 36.95
CA ILE A 2 -3.84 -41.27 36.08
C ILE A 2 -4.23 -41.43 34.59
N PHE A 3 -5.44 -41.00 34.21
CA PHE A 3 -6.00 -41.28 32.87
C PHE A 3 -6.66 -40.07 32.18
N VAL A 4 -6.44 -38.84 32.70
CA VAL A 4 -7.23 -37.64 32.30
C VAL A 4 -6.37 -36.43 31.90
N LEU A 5 -5.04 -36.49 32.02
CA LEU A 5 -4.14 -35.32 31.88
C LEU A 5 -3.35 -35.22 30.57
N ILE A 6 -3.73 -35.94 29.50
CA ILE A 6 -3.01 -35.95 28.21
C ILE A 6 -3.77 -35.18 27.10
N VAL A 7 -4.99 -34.70 27.37
CA VAL A 7 -5.79 -33.94 26.39
C VAL A 7 -5.53 -32.44 26.54
N VAL A 8 -5.55 -31.73 25.40
CA VAL A 8 -5.37 -30.26 25.26
C VAL A 8 -3.91 -29.77 25.29
N GLY A 9 -3.03 -30.46 24.55
CA GLY A 9 -1.92 -29.81 23.84
C GLY A 9 -2.36 -29.32 22.45
N LEU A 10 -3.41 -28.50 22.37
CA LEU A 10 -3.90 -28.01 21.08
C LEU A 10 -2.92 -27.00 20.50
N MET A 11 -2.45 -27.27 19.28
CA MET A 11 -1.52 -26.39 18.56
C MET A 11 -2.17 -25.02 18.35
N LEU A 12 -1.58 -23.99 18.95
CA LEU A 12 -1.69 -22.63 18.42
C LEU A 12 -0.83 -22.58 17.15
N ALA A 13 -1.38 -23.13 16.06
CA ALA A 13 -0.97 -22.73 14.72
C ALA A 13 -1.42 -21.28 14.56
N ALA A 14 -0.58 -20.36 15.00
CA ALA A 14 -0.68 -18.98 14.57
C ALA A 14 -0.51 -19.01 13.06
N ASN A 15 -1.59 -18.76 12.32
CA ASN A 15 -1.48 -18.36 10.92
C ASN A 15 -0.73 -17.02 10.96
N ALA A 16 0.59 -17.08 10.83
CA ALA A 16 1.35 -15.95 10.38
C ALA A 16 0.83 -15.64 8.97
N ALA A 17 -0.05 -14.65 8.87
CA ALA A 17 -0.24 -13.93 7.64
C ALA A 17 1.10 -13.26 7.36
N ASN A 18 1.94 -13.94 6.59
CA ASN A 18 3.20 -13.38 6.16
C ASN A 18 2.85 -12.26 5.18
N ALA A 19 3.05 -11.02 5.62
CA ALA A 19 3.12 -9.89 4.72
C ALA A 19 4.43 -10.06 3.93
N GLU A 20 4.30 -10.59 2.71
CA GLU A 20 5.44 -10.90 1.84
C GLU A 20 5.88 -9.63 1.07
N GLU A 21 7.18 -9.47 0.84
CA GLU A 21 7.72 -8.25 0.21
C GLU A 21 7.47 -8.24 -1.31
N ILE A 22 6.89 -7.15 -1.80
CA ILE A 22 6.68 -6.87 -3.21
C ILE A 22 7.97 -6.27 -3.78
N HIS A 23 8.73 -7.07 -4.53
CA HIS A 23 9.92 -6.59 -5.24
C HIS A 23 9.65 -6.09 -6.68
N ASN A 24 8.47 -6.35 -7.24
CA ASN A 24 8.14 -6.09 -8.66
C ASN A 24 7.49 -4.71 -8.94
N TYR A 25 7.47 -3.81 -7.95
CA TYR A 25 6.98 -2.44 -8.11
C TYR A 25 7.93 -1.56 -8.94
N ARG A 26 7.40 -0.43 -9.42
CA ARG A 26 8.08 0.44 -10.39
C ARG A 26 7.84 1.91 -10.02
N MET A 27 8.91 2.70 -9.91
CA MET A 27 8.80 4.14 -9.66
C MET A 27 8.19 4.88 -10.86
N CYS A 28 7.40 5.92 -10.60
CA CYS A 28 6.87 6.80 -11.64
C CYS A 28 7.98 7.72 -12.21
N ARG A 29 7.80 8.23 -13.42
CA ARG A 29 8.74 9.21 -14.01
C ARG A 29 8.74 10.51 -13.20
N ASN A 30 9.91 11.10 -13.01
CA ASN A 30 10.12 12.39 -12.32
C ASN A 30 9.68 12.44 -10.84
N THR A 31 9.44 11.29 -10.20
CA THR A 31 9.09 11.21 -8.78
C THR A 31 10.21 11.76 -7.88
N ARG A 32 9.84 12.58 -6.89
CA ARG A 32 10.73 13.19 -5.89
C ARG A 32 10.74 12.41 -4.58
N CYS A 33 10.92 11.10 -4.67
CA CYS A 33 11.13 10.24 -3.51
C CYS A 33 11.92 9.00 -3.89
N GLU A 34 12.32 8.25 -2.87
CA GLU A 34 12.69 6.84 -2.97
C GLU A 34 11.69 6.03 -2.10
N VAL A 35 11.37 4.80 -2.51
CA VAL A 35 10.43 3.87 -1.85
C VAL A 35 11.15 2.54 -1.67
N TYR A 36 10.90 1.86 -0.56
CA TYR A 36 11.54 0.61 -0.15
C TYR A 36 10.57 -0.24 0.69
N ASP A 37 10.93 -1.50 0.95
CA ASP A 37 10.26 -2.38 1.91
C ASP A 37 8.73 -2.40 1.70
N VAL A 38 8.29 -2.68 0.47
CA VAL A 38 6.87 -2.61 0.08
C VAL A 38 6.21 -3.94 0.39
N PHE A 39 5.14 -3.92 1.18
CA PHE A 39 4.34 -5.09 1.53
C PHE A 39 2.87 -4.86 1.18
N ILE A 40 2.22 -5.91 0.71
CA ILE A 40 0.77 -5.98 0.57
C ILE A 40 0.31 -7.22 1.33
N ASP A 41 -0.65 -7.05 2.24
CA ASP A 41 -1.20 -8.15 3.04
C ASP A 41 -2.72 -8.22 2.87
N PRO A 42 -3.31 -9.38 2.49
CA PRO A 42 -2.64 -10.63 2.11
C PRO A 42 -2.05 -10.57 0.69
N CYS A 43 -0.85 -11.11 0.47
CA CYS A 43 -0.29 -11.32 -0.87
C CYS A 43 0.71 -12.50 -0.92
N PRO A 44 0.25 -13.76 -0.78
CA PRO A 44 1.13 -14.92 -0.89
C PRO A 44 1.78 -15.05 -2.29
N GLU A 45 1.21 -14.40 -3.31
CA GLU A 45 1.75 -14.36 -4.68
C GLU A 45 3.12 -13.67 -4.79
N ALA A 46 3.47 -12.81 -3.83
CA ALA A 46 4.73 -12.08 -3.81
C ALA A 46 5.96 -13.01 -3.69
N LEU A 47 5.83 -14.16 -3.03
CA LEU A 47 6.86 -15.21 -2.98
C LEU A 47 7.30 -15.68 -4.38
N ASP A 48 6.35 -15.71 -5.32
CA ASP A 48 6.58 -16.06 -6.73
C ASP A 48 6.87 -14.83 -7.62
N ASN A 49 7.02 -13.64 -7.03
CA ASN A 49 7.09 -12.33 -7.70
C ASN A 49 5.88 -12.05 -8.62
N LYS A 50 4.72 -12.63 -8.32
CA LYS A 50 3.46 -12.43 -9.07
C LYS A 50 2.65 -11.25 -8.51
N PRO A 51 1.75 -10.64 -9.31
CA PRO A 51 0.77 -9.68 -8.81
C PRO A 51 -0.15 -10.29 -7.74
N CYS A 52 -0.43 -9.55 -6.67
CA CYS A 52 -1.34 -9.99 -5.60
C CYS A 52 -2.74 -10.26 -6.12
N GLU A 53 -3.38 -11.35 -5.67
CA GLU A 53 -4.77 -11.67 -6.02
C GLU A 53 -5.67 -11.37 -4.81
N LEU A 54 -6.32 -10.19 -4.82
CA LEU A 54 -7.14 -9.70 -3.72
C LEU A 54 -8.64 -9.91 -4.02
N PRO A 55 -9.35 -10.79 -3.27
CA PRO A 55 -10.78 -10.97 -3.44
C PRO A 55 -11.57 -9.69 -3.17
N GLN A 56 -12.71 -9.52 -3.84
CA GLN A 56 -13.69 -8.51 -3.44
C GLN A 56 -14.22 -8.74 -2.01
N GLY A 57 -14.50 -7.67 -1.29
CA GLY A 57 -15.11 -7.67 0.03
C GLY A 57 -14.15 -7.87 1.21
N ILE A 58 -12.83 -7.89 0.98
CA ILE A 58 -11.82 -8.01 2.06
C ILE A 58 -11.17 -6.66 2.40
N ASN A 59 -10.63 -6.58 3.60
CA ASN A 59 -9.59 -5.59 3.92
C ASN A 59 -8.23 -6.18 3.55
N ALA A 60 -7.44 -5.40 2.82
CA ALA A 60 -6.01 -5.58 2.63
C ALA A 60 -5.27 -4.41 3.29
N SER A 61 -3.94 -4.48 3.38
CA SER A 61 -3.10 -3.36 3.75
C SER A 61 -1.95 -3.17 2.76
N ILE A 62 -1.49 -1.92 2.64
CA ILE A 62 -0.31 -1.53 1.88
C ILE A 62 0.62 -0.82 2.87
N ILE A 63 1.81 -1.38 3.06
CA ILE A 63 2.85 -0.85 3.94
C ILE A 63 4.10 -0.61 3.10
N PHE A 64 4.77 0.52 3.28
CA PHE A 64 6.08 0.75 2.66
C PHE A 64 6.88 1.79 3.44
N LYS A 65 8.20 1.80 3.21
CA LYS A 65 9.05 2.92 3.62
C LYS A 65 9.25 3.86 2.45
N TYR A 66 9.37 5.15 2.75
CA TYR A 66 9.74 6.14 1.75
C TYR A 66 10.67 7.20 2.33
N LYS A 67 11.41 7.84 1.43
CA LYS A 67 12.27 8.98 1.73
C LYS A 67 11.96 10.10 0.72
N PRO A 68 11.25 11.17 1.12
CA PRO A 68 10.82 12.20 0.19
C PRO A 68 11.96 13.19 -0.06
N LYS A 69 12.05 13.73 -1.28
CA LYS A 69 13.04 14.75 -1.69
C LYS A 69 12.42 16.15 -1.70
N PHE A 70 11.37 16.33 -0.91
CA PHE A 70 10.61 17.54 -0.62
C PHE A 70 9.98 17.40 0.77
N GLY A 71 9.48 18.49 1.33
CA GLY A 71 8.74 18.48 2.61
C GLY A 71 7.31 18.98 2.42
N SER A 72 6.40 18.61 3.32
CA SER A 72 5.01 19.08 3.28
C SER A 72 4.38 19.09 4.67
N GLU A 73 3.74 20.21 5.03
CA GLU A 73 2.92 20.35 6.24
C GLU A 73 1.53 19.72 6.05
N THR A 74 1.01 19.73 4.82
CA THR A 74 -0.33 19.25 4.45
C THR A 74 -0.27 18.32 3.23
N PRO A 75 0.43 17.18 3.33
CA PRO A 75 0.57 16.26 2.21
C PRO A 75 -0.79 15.66 1.84
N GLN A 76 -0.99 15.45 0.55
CA GLN A 76 -2.16 14.77 -0.01
C GLN A 76 -1.75 13.46 -0.67
N THR A 77 -2.68 12.52 -0.79
CA THR A 77 -2.46 11.21 -1.37
C THR A 77 -3.67 10.67 -2.11
N ARG A 78 -3.45 9.73 -3.03
CA ARG A 78 -4.49 8.99 -3.72
C ARG A 78 -3.89 7.73 -4.38
N LEU A 79 -4.61 6.62 -4.28
CA LEU A 79 -4.42 5.46 -5.15
C LEU A 79 -5.18 5.68 -6.47
N TYR A 80 -4.58 5.27 -7.59
CA TYR A 80 -5.20 5.28 -8.90
C TYR A 80 -5.05 3.93 -9.61
N ALA A 81 -6.06 3.50 -10.36
CA ALA A 81 -5.93 2.47 -11.37
C ALA A 81 -5.45 3.12 -12.68
N GLU A 82 -4.28 2.70 -13.18
CA GLU A 82 -3.75 3.18 -14.45
C GLU A 82 -4.56 2.60 -15.62
N THR A 83 -5.05 3.47 -16.51
CA THR A 83 -5.78 3.06 -17.72
C THR A 83 -5.20 3.72 -18.97
N LEU A 84 -5.60 3.26 -20.15
CA LEU A 84 -5.14 3.82 -21.43
C LEU A 84 -5.56 5.29 -21.65
N LEU A 85 -6.67 5.72 -21.05
CA LEU A 85 -7.23 7.06 -21.25
C LEU A 85 -6.86 8.02 -20.10
N MET A 86 -7.12 7.61 -18.86
CA MET A 86 -6.85 8.41 -17.67
C MET A 86 -6.75 7.54 -16.42
N ASP A 87 -5.93 7.97 -15.45
CA ASP A 87 -5.84 7.36 -14.13
C ASP A 87 -7.20 7.49 -13.40
N LEU A 88 -7.79 6.36 -12.98
CA LEU A 88 -9.06 6.32 -12.25
C LEU A 88 -8.79 6.31 -10.73
N PRO A 89 -9.24 7.31 -9.95
CA PRO A 89 -8.98 7.35 -8.51
C PRO A 89 -9.78 6.29 -7.75
N PHE A 90 -9.16 5.67 -6.75
CA PHE A 90 -9.86 4.93 -5.71
C PHE A 90 -10.51 5.96 -4.77
N MET A 91 -11.84 6.05 -4.81
CA MET A 91 -12.59 7.13 -4.16
C MET A 91 -12.71 6.94 -2.64
N ASP A 92 -12.64 5.70 -2.16
CA ASP A 92 -12.77 5.32 -0.75
C ASP A 92 -11.55 5.72 0.11
N MET A 93 -10.46 6.17 -0.52
CA MET A 93 -9.28 6.70 0.17
C MET A 93 -9.52 8.15 0.61
N ASP A 94 -9.25 8.48 1.87
CA ASP A 94 -9.18 9.87 2.32
C ASP A 94 -7.90 10.50 1.74
N PRO A 95 -7.96 11.68 1.11
CA PRO A 95 -6.78 12.29 0.50
C PRO A 95 -5.77 12.83 1.52
N ASN A 96 -6.08 12.92 2.81
CA ASN A 96 -5.17 13.39 3.84
C ASN A 96 -4.07 12.35 4.14
N ALA A 97 -2.86 12.58 3.61
CA ALA A 97 -1.74 11.65 3.80
C ALA A 97 -1.32 11.50 5.28
N CYS A 98 -1.60 12.49 6.14
CA CYS A 98 -1.31 12.43 7.57
C CYS A 98 -2.12 11.36 8.34
N LEU A 99 -3.09 10.70 7.69
CA LEU A 99 -3.79 9.54 8.23
C LEU A 99 -2.99 8.23 8.07
N TYR A 100 -1.96 8.23 7.22
CA TYR A 100 -1.22 7.03 6.79
C TYR A 100 0.29 7.14 7.01
N THR A 101 0.80 8.34 7.28
CA THR A 101 2.19 8.58 7.65
C THR A 101 2.30 9.77 8.62
N ALA A 102 3.48 9.94 9.23
CA ALA A 102 3.71 11.01 10.19
C ALA A 102 3.83 12.38 9.51
N CYS A 103 3.13 13.37 10.05
CA CYS A 103 3.19 14.76 9.59
C CYS A 103 3.87 15.68 10.64
N PRO A 104 4.62 16.71 10.21
CA PRO A 104 4.90 17.08 8.82
C PRO A 104 5.79 16.05 8.12
N MET A 105 5.61 15.91 6.80
CA MET A 105 6.47 15.08 5.97
C MET A 105 7.82 15.80 5.80
N LEU A 106 8.91 15.18 6.28
CA LEU A 106 10.21 15.82 6.36
C LEU A 106 11.13 15.40 5.19
N MET A 107 11.65 16.40 4.48
CA MET A 107 12.58 16.19 3.38
C MET A 107 13.82 15.40 3.82
N ASN A 108 14.17 14.38 3.04
CA ASN A 108 15.30 13.46 3.24
C ASN A 108 15.25 12.63 4.54
N VAL A 109 14.11 12.58 5.23
CA VAL A 109 13.87 11.70 6.39
C VAL A 109 13.14 10.44 5.93
N GLU A 110 13.57 9.27 6.37
CA GLU A 110 12.83 8.03 6.11
C GLU A 110 11.59 7.96 7.00
N GLN A 111 10.45 7.60 6.40
CA GLN A 111 9.16 7.50 7.07
C GLN A 111 8.44 6.23 6.63
N ASN A 112 7.61 5.68 7.52
CA ASN A 112 6.74 4.55 7.22
C ASN A 112 5.39 5.05 6.70
N TRP A 113 4.81 4.31 5.76
CA TRP A 113 3.44 4.45 5.31
C TRP A 113 2.64 3.21 5.67
N LEU A 114 1.42 3.37 6.16
CA LEU A 114 0.47 2.27 6.40
C LEU A 114 -0.92 2.71 5.95
N TYR A 115 -1.48 2.01 4.97
CA TYR A 115 -2.85 2.22 4.50
C TYR A 115 -3.63 0.91 4.52
N ASN A 116 -4.78 0.89 5.20
CA ASN A 116 -5.74 -0.21 5.13
C ASN A 116 -6.72 0.06 3.98
N LEU A 117 -6.73 -0.82 2.99
CA LEU A 117 -7.51 -0.75 1.77
C LEU A 117 -8.68 -1.74 1.85
N PHE A 118 -9.92 -1.25 1.75
CA PHE A 118 -11.07 -2.13 1.53
C PHE A 118 -11.26 -2.36 0.03
N ILE A 119 -11.29 -3.61 -0.40
CA ILE A 119 -11.52 -3.99 -1.80
C ILE A 119 -13.04 -4.05 -2.03
N SER A 120 -13.66 -2.90 -2.35
CA SER A 120 -15.11 -2.84 -2.61
C SER A 120 -15.55 -3.84 -3.69
N THR A 121 -16.75 -4.42 -3.50
CA THR A 121 -17.44 -5.25 -4.50
C THR A 121 -17.80 -4.49 -5.77
N ASP A 122 -17.79 -3.16 -5.72
CA ASP A 122 -18.06 -2.29 -6.87
C ASP A 122 -16.85 -2.15 -7.81
N TYR A 123 -15.64 -2.46 -7.34
CA TYR A 123 -14.44 -2.49 -8.18
C TYR A 123 -14.46 -3.76 -9.06
N PRO A 124 -14.45 -3.65 -10.40
CA PRO A 124 -14.54 -4.82 -11.27
C PRO A 124 -13.43 -5.86 -11.02
N LYS A 125 -13.75 -7.13 -11.24
CA LYS A 125 -12.75 -8.20 -11.23
C LYS A 125 -11.87 -8.09 -12.48
N ASN A 126 -10.63 -7.64 -12.32
CA ASN A 126 -9.68 -7.42 -13.41
C ASN A 126 -8.24 -7.36 -12.88
N SER A 127 -7.27 -7.36 -13.79
CA SER A 127 -5.89 -6.96 -13.49
C SER A 127 -5.76 -5.43 -13.51
N TYR A 128 -5.01 -4.88 -12.55
CA TYR A 128 -4.80 -3.45 -12.36
C TYR A 128 -3.32 -3.17 -12.15
N THR A 129 -2.78 -2.17 -12.85
CA THR A 129 -1.58 -1.47 -12.39
C THR A 129 -2.04 -0.35 -11.47
N VAL A 130 -1.82 -0.51 -10.17
CA VAL A 130 -2.19 0.47 -9.14
C VAL A 130 -1.03 1.42 -8.91
N LYS A 131 -1.32 2.71 -8.92
CA LYS A 131 -0.40 3.83 -8.80
C LYS A 131 -0.69 4.57 -7.50
N LEU A 132 0.22 4.48 -6.53
CA LEU A 132 0.14 5.25 -5.30
C LEU A 132 0.91 6.55 -5.50
N LYS A 133 0.23 7.67 -5.27
CA LYS A 133 0.78 9.01 -5.43
C LYS A 133 0.51 9.85 -4.18
N PHE A 134 1.53 10.54 -3.67
CA PHE A 134 1.39 11.59 -2.64
C PHE A 134 2.19 12.84 -2.99
N TRP A 135 1.69 14.02 -2.63
CA TRP A 135 2.22 15.32 -3.07
C TRP A 135 1.99 16.43 -2.04
N ASP A 136 2.73 17.54 -2.14
CA ASP A 136 2.42 18.74 -1.35
C ASP A 136 1.21 19.50 -1.94
N ASN A 137 0.26 19.87 -1.08
CA ASN A 137 -0.90 20.70 -1.44
C ASN A 137 -0.94 22.02 -0.64
N GLY A 138 0.16 22.35 0.05
CA GLY A 138 0.28 23.59 0.80
C GLY A 138 0.37 24.85 -0.10
N PRO A 139 0.24 26.06 0.46
CA PRO A 139 0.26 27.32 -0.30
C PRO A 139 1.57 27.63 -1.06
N LYS A 140 2.62 26.83 -0.85
CA LYS A 140 3.96 26.98 -1.45
C LYS A 140 4.39 25.76 -2.28
N ALA A 141 3.49 24.81 -2.54
CA ALA A 141 3.80 23.57 -3.23
C ALA A 141 4.35 23.79 -4.65
N ASP A 142 5.48 23.15 -4.98
CA ASP A 142 5.86 22.94 -6.38
C ASP A 142 5.02 21.77 -6.93
N ARG A 143 4.48 21.89 -8.15
CA ARG A 143 3.76 20.79 -8.81
C ARG A 143 4.63 19.56 -9.10
N LYS A 144 5.94 19.68 -8.95
CA LYS A 144 6.92 18.57 -9.03
C LYS A 144 7.11 17.84 -7.70
N ASP A 145 6.59 18.37 -6.60
CA ASP A 145 6.74 17.80 -5.25
C ASP A 145 5.73 16.67 -5.05
N GLU A 146 6.06 15.57 -5.73
CA GLU A 146 5.25 14.35 -5.85
C GLU A 146 6.13 13.13 -5.64
N CYS A 147 5.70 12.22 -4.76
CA CYS A 147 6.14 10.84 -4.74
C CYS A 147 5.11 9.97 -5.46
N CYS A 148 5.56 9.08 -6.33
CA CYS A 148 4.71 8.16 -7.07
C CYS A 148 5.46 6.85 -7.37
N PHE A 149 4.82 5.72 -7.06
CA PHE A 149 5.21 4.39 -7.49
C PHE A 149 3.98 3.57 -7.90
N LYS A 150 4.19 2.48 -8.62
CA LYS A 150 3.13 1.59 -9.08
C LYS A 150 3.49 0.11 -8.97
N PHE A 151 2.50 -0.70 -8.68
CA PHE A 151 2.58 -2.16 -8.57
C PHE A 151 1.41 -2.79 -9.31
N ASP A 152 1.50 -4.08 -9.63
CA ASP A 152 0.43 -4.80 -10.29
C ASP A 152 -0.33 -5.66 -9.27
N MET A 153 -1.66 -5.69 -9.37
CA MET A 153 -2.53 -6.57 -8.58
C MET A 153 -3.72 -7.02 -9.42
N LYS A 154 -4.50 -7.99 -8.91
CA LYS A 154 -5.78 -8.41 -9.47
C LYS A 154 -6.86 -8.35 -8.42
N ILE A 155 -8.07 -7.97 -8.84
CA ILE A 155 -9.28 -8.15 -8.04
C ILE A 155 -9.96 -9.43 -8.53
N VAL A 156 -10.24 -10.36 -7.61
CA VAL A 156 -10.73 -11.72 -7.92
C VAL A 156 -12.07 -12.09 -7.28
#